data_AF-A0A1Y3KA01-F1
#
_entry.id   AF-A0A1Y3KA01-F1
#
_cell.length_a   1.000
_cell.length_b   1.000
_cell.length_c   1.000
_cell.angle_alpha   90.00
_cell.angle_beta   90.00
_cell.angle_gamma   90.00
#
_symmetry.space_group_name_H-M   'P 1'
#
loop_
_entity.id
_entity.type
_entity.pdbx_description
1 polymer ?
#
loop_
_entity_poly.entity_id
_entity_poly.type
_entity_poly.pdbx_seq_one_letter_code
_entity_poly.pdbx_strand_id
1 'polypeptide(L)'
;MLDEAPYPGNRYLHSKLMDSLGVRLHSASPCYEGLSILCAGILDLRSYDLILIEDAQRFRDISRRITDSNLLTLVRIARLPRPPLIIMTGLPDAVAFFHAMFVEVGMNSQLKVLEATAFGEVYTEFVACVCKSRRWDEAFNTSLQVDQIYQQSQGRVGLTVRILEWLHLQSVATSRAMENPVYQQLLDDDWDEEGWDEER
;
A
#
# COMPACT_ATOMS: atom_id res chain seq x y z
N MET A 1 11.42 3.46 -18.88
CA MET A 1 11.55 4.47 -17.82
C MET A 1 10.25 5.26 -17.78
N LEU A 2 9.29 4.87 -16.93
CA LEU A 2 8.00 5.56 -16.75
C LEU A 2 7.74 5.97 -15.28
N ASP A 3 8.68 5.69 -14.37
CA ASP A 3 8.51 5.88 -12.92
C ASP A 3 9.33 7.02 -12.32
N GLU A 4 10.08 7.78 -13.13
CA GLU A 4 10.77 8.96 -12.63
C GLU A 4 9.82 10.16 -12.63
N ALA A 5 9.61 10.74 -11.44
CA ALA A 5 8.85 11.96 -11.26
C ALA A 5 9.39 13.05 -12.22
N PRO A 6 8.51 13.73 -13.01
CA PRO A 6 8.95 14.68 -14.04
C PRO A 6 9.70 15.89 -13.47
N TYR A 7 9.63 16.11 -12.16
CA TYR A 7 10.36 17.14 -11.43
C TYR A 7 10.78 16.60 -10.05
N PRO A 8 11.97 16.94 -9.53
CA PRO A 8 12.38 16.54 -8.18
C PRO A 8 11.78 17.43 -7.08
N GLY A 9 11.63 16.89 -5.86
CA GLY A 9 11.38 17.66 -4.64
C GLY A 9 9.99 18.27 -4.48
N ASN A 10 9.93 19.42 -3.80
CA ASN A 10 8.69 20.11 -3.46
C ASN A 10 7.76 20.37 -4.65
N ARG A 11 8.29 20.51 -5.86
CA ARG A 11 7.51 20.72 -7.09
C ARG A 11 6.62 19.54 -7.39
N TYR A 12 7.15 18.33 -7.24
CA TYR A 12 6.37 17.11 -7.45
C TYR A 12 5.30 16.95 -6.39
N LEU A 13 5.66 17.15 -5.11
CA LEU A 13 4.70 17.08 -4.01
C LEU A 13 3.58 18.11 -4.15
N HIS A 14 3.92 19.37 -4.48
CA HIS A 14 2.91 20.39 -4.73
C HIS A 14 2.05 20.08 -5.95
N SER A 15 2.64 19.61 -7.06
CA SER A 15 1.85 19.22 -8.23
C SER A 15 0.86 18.11 -7.91
N LYS A 16 1.32 17.04 -7.24
CA LYS A 16 0.46 15.94 -6.82
C LYS A 16 -0.64 16.39 -5.89
N LEU A 17 -0.32 17.25 -4.92
CA LEU A 17 -1.33 17.80 -4.02
C LEU A 17 -2.36 18.63 -4.78
N MET A 18 -1.92 19.54 -5.64
CA MET A 18 -2.81 20.41 -6.41
C MET A 18 -3.68 19.63 -7.39
N ASP A 19 -3.12 18.61 -8.06
CA ASP A 19 -3.86 17.70 -8.92
C ASP A 19 -4.94 16.94 -8.13
N SER A 20 -4.60 16.43 -6.93
CA SER A 20 -5.57 15.79 -6.01
C SER A 20 -6.65 16.75 -5.51
N LEU A 21 -6.32 18.04 -5.39
CA LEU A 21 -7.29 19.10 -5.09
C LEU A 21 -8.11 19.52 -6.33
N GLY A 22 -7.94 18.86 -7.47
CA GLY A 22 -8.66 19.13 -8.72
C GLY A 22 -8.17 20.36 -9.46
N VAL A 23 -6.94 20.80 -9.22
CA VAL A 23 -6.30 21.94 -9.89
C VAL A 23 -5.11 21.43 -10.69
N ARG A 24 -5.31 21.33 -12.01
CA ARG A 24 -4.24 20.95 -12.93
C ARG A 24 -3.24 22.08 -13.05
N LEU A 25 -2.00 21.83 -12.66
CA LEU A 25 -0.90 22.76 -12.90
C LEU A 25 -0.37 22.54 -14.33
N HIS A 26 -0.46 23.57 -15.17
CA HIS A 26 0.18 23.52 -16.49
C HIS A 26 1.70 23.59 -16.34
N SER A 27 2.43 22.76 -17.10
CA SER A 27 3.92 22.67 -17.09
C SER A 27 4.63 23.99 -17.42
N ALA A 28 3.93 24.94 -18.06
CA ALA A 28 4.42 26.28 -18.35
C ALA A 28 4.26 27.27 -17.18
N SER A 29 3.62 26.87 -16.07
CA SER A 29 3.44 27.74 -14.91
C SER A 29 4.79 27.97 -14.23
N PRO A 30 5.30 29.21 -14.17
CA PRO A 30 6.52 29.53 -13.44
C PRO A 30 6.51 28.92 -12.04
N CYS A 31 7.68 28.53 -11.56
CA CYS A 31 7.88 28.13 -10.17
C CYS A 31 7.55 29.28 -9.25
N TYR A 32 6.29 29.39 -8.86
CA TYR A 32 5.81 30.53 -8.10
C TYR A 32 6.10 30.33 -6.61
N GLU A 33 6.89 31.25 -6.07
CA GLU A 33 6.60 31.83 -4.76
C GLU A 33 5.08 31.99 -4.65
N GLY A 34 4.45 31.25 -3.72
CA GLY A 34 3.01 31.27 -3.54
C GLY A 34 2.26 29.97 -3.86
N LEU A 35 2.89 28.89 -4.32
CA LEU A 35 2.20 27.58 -4.44
C LEU A 35 1.61 27.11 -3.10
N SER A 36 2.32 27.32 -1.99
CA SER A 36 1.79 27.04 -0.65
C SER A 36 0.62 27.96 -0.29
N ILE A 37 0.62 29.22 -0.77
CA ILE A 37 -0.47 30.19 -0.57
C ILE A 37 -1.69 29.79 -1.41
N LEU A 38 -1.49 29.40 -2.66
CA LEU A 38 -2.55 28.91 -3.54
C LEU A 38 -3.17 27.62 -2.98
N CYS A 39 -2.34 26.70 -2.51
CA CYS A 39 -2.79 25.49 -1.84
C CYS A 39 -3.64 25.85 -0.61
N ALA A 40 -3.18 26.78 0.23
CA ALA A 40 -3.95 27.28 1.36
C ALA A 40 -5.30 27.88 0.94
N GLY A 41 -5.30 28.72 -0.10
CA GLY A 41 -6.53 29.33 -0.62
C GLY A 41 -7.52 28.30 -1.16
N ILE A 42 -7.05 27.26 -1.85
CA ILE A 42 -7.93 26.19 -2.35
C ILE A 42 -8.49 25.36 -1.20
N LEU A 43 -7.66 25.02 -0.22
CA LEU A 43 -8.07 24.27 0.96
C LEU A 43 -9.16 25.02 1.74
N ASP A 44 -8.99 26.33 1.90
CA ASP A 44 -9.96 27.23 2.53
C ASP A 44 -11.26 27.32 1.71
N LEU A 45 -11.16 27.66 0.42
CA LEU A 45 -12.32 27.84 -0.47
C LEU A 45 -13.18 26.59 -0.62
N ARG A 46 -12.58 25.40 -0.64
CA ARG A 46 -13.29 24.14 -0.83
C ARG A 46 -13.67 23.44 0.47
N SER A 47 -13.24 23.96 1.62
CA SER A 47 -13.60 23.45 2.94
C SER A 47 -13.38 21.93 3.06
N TYR A 48 -12.22 21.44 2.63
CA TYR A 48 -11.86 20.02 2.83
C TYR A 48 -11.83 19.71 4.33
N ASP A 49 -12.24 18.49 4.71
CA ASP A 49 -12.25 18.03 6.11
C ASP A 49 -10.92 17.40 6.54
N LEU A 50 -10.15 16.87 5.57
CA LEU A 50 -8.90 16.13 5.81
C LEU A 50 -8.00 16.18 4.57
N ILE A 51 -6.69 16.27 4.78
CA ILE A 51 -5.68 15.90 3.79
C ILE A 51 -5.04 14.59 4.21
N LEU A 52 -5.05 13.61 3.31
CA LEU A 52 -4.38 12.32 3.49
C LEU A 52 -3.20 12.23 2.53
N ILE A 53 -2.02 11.97 3.07
CA ILE A 53 -0.81 11.69 2.28
C ILE A 53 -0.41 10.24 2.52
N GLU A 54 -0.62 9.41 1.51
CA GLU A 54 -0.26 7.99 1.52
C GLU A 54 1.17 7.77 0.99
N ASP A 55 1.76 6.61 1.33
CA ASP A 55 3.09 6.21 0.89
C ASP A 55 4.19 7.25 1.17
N ALA A 56 4.10 7.94 2.31
CA ALA A 56 4.98 9.06 2.61
C ALA A 56 6.47 8.70 2.72
N GLN A 57 6.80 7.41 2.93
CA GLN A 57 8.17 6.91 2.89
C GLN A 57 8.91 7.30 1.60
N ARG A 58 8.17 7.41 0.48
CA ARG A 58 8.73 7.85 -0.81
C ARG A 58 9.32 9.26 -0.78
N PHE A 59 8.88 10.12 0.15
CA PHE A 59 9.42 11.48 0.29
C PHE A 59 10.72 11.54 1.10
N ARG A 60 11.04 10.46 1.84
CA ARG A 60 12.27 10.31 2.62
C ARG A 60 13.36 9.63 1.81
N ASP A 61 13.03 8.56 1.09
CA ASP A 61 13.99 7.64 0.46
C ASP A 61 14.53 8.14 -0.89
N ILE A 62 14.90 9.42 -0.93
CA ILE A 62 15.49 10.10 -2.09
C ILE A 62 16.74 10.87 -1.61
N SER A 63 17.46 11.53 -2.52
CA SER A 63 18.56 12.44 -2.16
C SER A 63 18.17 13.43 -1.04
N ARG A 64 19.08 13.66 -0.09
CA ARG A 64 18.86 14.51 1.08
C ARG A 64 18.24 15.88 0.78
N ARG A 65 18.73 16.56 -0.26
CA ARG A 65 18.22 17.88 -0.69
C ARG A 65 16.73 17.83 -1.08
N ILE A 66 16.30 16.75 -1.71
CA ILE A 66 14.90 16.53 -2.11
C ILE A 66 14.04 16.24 -0.87
N THR A 67 14.54 15.43 0.05
CA THR A 67 13.89 15.12 1.33
C THR A 67 13.63 16.39 2.15
N ASP A 68 14.65 17.23 2.35
CA ASP A 68 14.52 18.49 3.11
C ASP A 68 13.47 19.43 2.47
N SER A 69 13.45 19.49 1.13
CA SER A 69 12.49 20.29 0.37
C SER A 69 11.04 19.78 0.53
N ASN A 70 10.84 18.46 0.51
CA ASN A 70 9.53 17.84 0.75
C ASN A 70 9.07 18.09 2.18
N LEU A 71 9.94 17.91 3.18
CA LEU A 71 9.63 18.15 4.58
C LEU A 71 9.19 19.58 4.84
N LEU A 72 9.93 20.57 4.31
CA LEU A 72 9.53 21.97 4.44
C LEU A 72 8.14 22.24 3.85
N THR A 73 7.80 21.55 2.76
CA THR A 73 6.48 21.66 2.13
C THR A 73 5.39 21.03 3.00
N LEU A 74 5.64 19.84 3.53
CA LEU A 74 4.71 19.17 4.46
C LEU A 74 4.47 20.01 5.71
N VAL A 75 5.51 20.59 6.31
CA VAL A 75 5.40 21.50 7.44
C VAL A 75 4.56 22.73 7.11
N ARG A 76 4.75 23.32 5.92
CA ARG A 76 3.94 24.46 5.47
C ARG A 76 2.47 24.10 5.33
N ILE A 77 2.16 22.94 4.73
CA ILE A 77 0.79 22.44 4.58
C ILE A 77 0.16 22.15 5.94
N ALA A 78 0.90 21.48 6.81
CA ALA A 78 0.41 21.10 8.13
C ALA A 78 0.15 22.32 9.05
N ARG A 79 0.78 23.47 8.79
CA ARG A 79 0.56 24.73 9.51
C ARG A 79 -0.65 25.51 9.02
N LEU A 80 -1.30 25.08 7.94
CA LEU A 80 -2.50 25.73 7.45
C LEU A 80 -3.65 25.55 8.46
N PRO A 81 -4.50 26.57 8.66
CA PRO A 81 -5.49 26.58 9.74
C PRO A 81 -6.51 25.43 9.66
N ARG A 82 -6.80 24.89 8.47
CA ARG A 82 -7.55 23.66 8.18
C ARG A 82 -7.21 23.16 6.76
N PRO A 83 -7.44 21.87 6.43
CA PRO A 83 -7.83 20.74 7.30
C PRO A 83 -6.67 20.06 8.05
N PRO A 84 -6.96 19.15 9.02
CA PRO A 84 -5.96 18.25 9.57
C PRO A 84 -5.22 17.47 8.47
N LEU A 85 -3.94 17.19 8.72
CA LEU A 85 -3.08 16.39 7.86
C LEU A 85 -2.84 15.03 8.50
N ILE A 86 -3.17 13.95 7.78
CA ILE A 86 -2.77 12.58 8.12
C ILE A 86 -1.71 12.14 7.12
N ILE A 87 -0.58 11.67 7.67
CA ILE A 87 0.52 11.08 6.90
C ILE A 87 0.57 9.60 7.23
N MET A 88 0.49 8.77 6.19
CA MET A 88 0.57 7.32 6.30
C MET A 88 1.81 6.81 5.60
N THR A 89 2.43 5.80 6.19
CA THR A 89 3.59 5.13 5.61
C THR A 89 3.53 3.65 5.93
N GLY A 90 4.00 2.83 4.97
CA GLY A 90 4.16 1.38 5.16
C GLY A 90 5.42 0.99 5.94
N LEU A 91 6.29 1.96 6.27
CA LEU A 91 7.54 1.76 6.99
C LEU A 91 7.46 2.38 8.40
N PRO A 92 7.62 1.59 9.48
CA PRO A 92 7.52 2.10 10.85
C PRO A 92 8.52 3.23 11.18
N ASP A 93 9.75 3.12 10.69
CA ASP A 93 10.81 4.10 10.93
C ASP A 93 10.56 5.44 10.20
N ALA A 94 9.90 5.40 9.04
CA ALA A 94 9.49 6.61 8.34
C ALA A 94 8.41 7.39 9.11
N VAL A 95 7.47 6.72 9.79
CA VAL A 95 6.46 7.39 10.65
C VAL A 95 7.16 8.17 11.77
N ALA A 96 8.11 7.51 12.46
CA ALA A 96 8.86 8.13 13.54
C ALA A 96 9.69 9.32 13.04
N PHE A 97 10.30 9.21 11.86
CA PHE A 97 11.03 10.31 11.22
C PHE A 97 10.15 11.53 10.98
N PHE A 98 8.98 11.37 10.34
CA PHE A 98 8.08 12.50 10.09
C PHE A 98 7.57 13.11 11.41
N HIS A 99 7.19 12.28 12.38
CA HIS A 99 6.74 12.76 13.69
C HIS A 99 7.82 13.60 14.40
N ALA A 100 9.07 13.12 14.45
CA ALA A 100 10.18 13.86 15.03
C ALA A 100 10.38 15.23 14.37
N MET A 101 10.33 15.28 13.03
CA MET A 101 10.43 16.53 12.27
C MET A 101 9.31 17.53 12.59
N PHE A 102 8.06 17.06 12.72
CA PHE A 102 6.95 17.94 13.09
C PHE A 102 7.09 18.48 14.52
N VAL A 103 7.51 17.64 15.47
CA VAL A 103 7.77 18.04 16.86
C VAL A 103 8.91 19.08 16.92
N GLU A 104 9.99 18.87 16.18
CA GLU A 104 11.14 19.80 16.14
C GLU A 104 10.74 21.20 15.68
N VAL A 105 9.81 21.32 14.73
CA VAL A 105 9.30 22.61 14.23
C VAL A 105 8.13 23.16 15.05
N GLY A 106 7.89 22.61 16.25
CA GLY A 106 6.91 23.08 17.22
C GLY A 106 5.46 22.72 16.88
N MET A 107 5.23 21.69 16.06
CA MET A 107 3.89 21.26 15.69
C MET A 107 3.40 20.13 16.59
N ASN A 108 2.14 20.23 17.02
CA ASN A 108 1.48 19.13 17.70
C ASN A 108 1.17 18.03 16.67
N SER A 109 1.84 16.89 16.81
CA SER A 109 1.61 15.72 15.96
C SER A 109 1.43 14.48 16.84
N GLN A 110 0.58 13.56 16.40
CA GLN A 110 0.34 12.29 17.07
C GLN A 110 0.89 11.17 16.21
N LEU A 111 1.70 10.31 16.80
CA LEU A 111 2.17 9.09 16.17
C LEU A 111 1.24 7.93 16.55
N LYS A 112 0.70 7.26 15.52
CA LYS A 112 -0.10 6.05 15.69
C LYS A 112 0.52 4.95 14.84
N VAL A 113 0.72 3.79 15.44
CA VAL A 113 1.19 2.58 14.76
C VAL A 113 0.02 1.62 14.66
N LEU A 114 -0.25 1.14 13.45
CA LEU A 114 -1.22 0.09 13.21
C LEU A 114 -0.48 -1.25 13.26
N GLU A 115 -0.68 -1.97 14.35
CA GLU A 115 -0.11 -3.31 14.53
C GLU A 115 -0.78 -4.32 13.61
N ALA A 116 -0.04 -5.38 13.27
CA ALA A 116 -0.63 -6.54 12.60
C ALA A 116 -1.73 -7.15 13.46
N THR A 117 -2.78 -7.67 12.82
CA THR A 117 -3.89 -8.30 13.54
C THR A 117 -3.37 -9.58 14.20
N ALA A 118 -3.52 -9.71 15.52
CA ALA A 118 -3.12 -10.90 16.25
C ALA A 118 -3.97 -12.12 15.83
N PHE A 119 -3.38 -13.31 15.89
CA PHE A 119 -4.13 -14.54 15.68
C PHE A 119 -5.21 -14.70 16.76
N GLY A 120 -6.40 -15.10 16.35
CA GLY A 120 -7.54 -15.28 17.25
C GLY A 120 -8.87 -15.12 16.53
N GLU A 121 -9.92 -14.86 17.30
CA GLU A 121 -11.30 -14.72 16.81
C GLU A 121 -11.41 -13.62 15.75
N VAL A 122 -10.91 -12.41 16.04
CA VAL A 122 -10.97 -11.26 15.11
C VAL A 122 -10.29 -11.57 13.77
N TYR A 123 -9.14 -12.24 13.78
CA TYR A 123 -8.45 -12.63 12.55
C TYR A 123 -9.22 -13.71 11.78
N THR A 124 -9.79 -14.69 12.49
CA THR A 124 -10.61 -15.74 11.89
C THR A 124 -11.88 -15.19 11.26
N GLU A 125 -12.56 -14.27 11.97
CA GLU A 125 -13.71 -13.52 11.46
C GLU A 125 -13.37 -12.69 10.24
N PHE A 126 -12.19 -12.05 10.23
CA PHE A 126 -11.71 -11.32 9.07
C PHE A 126 -11.56 -12.24 7.84
N VAL A 127 -10.92 -13.41 8.00
CA VAL A 127 -10.79 -14.40 6.92
C VAL A 127 -12.16 -14.85 6.41
N ALA A 128 -13.09 -15.18 7.31
CA ALA A 128 -14.45 -15.56 6.96
C ALA A 128 -15.20 -14.43 6.23
N CYS A 129 -15.04 -13.18 6.67
CA CYS A 129 -15.63 -12.01 6.02
C CYS A 129 -15.08 -11.79 4.60
N VAL A 130 -13.76 -11.97 4.40
CA VAL A 130 -13.16 -11.89 3.07
C VAL A 130 -13.77 -12.94 2.15
N CYS A 131 -13.82 -14.20 2.59
CA CYS A 131 -14.39 -15.30 1.82
C CYS A 131 -15.86 -15.04 1.44
N LYS A 132 -16.68 -14.60 2.41
CA LYS A 132 -18.08 -14.22 2.20
C LYS A 132 -18.22 -13.05 1.22
N SER A 133 -17.37 -12.03 1.32
CA SER A 133 -17.42 -10.85 0.44
C SER A 133 -17.09 -11.20 -1.01
N ARG A 134 -16.19 -12.16 -1.22
CA ARG A 134 -15.77 -12.65 -2.53
C ARG A 134 -16.72 -13.71 -3.12
N ARG A 135 -17.67 -14.20 -2.31
CA ARG A 135 -18.64 -15.25 -2.67
C ARG A 135 -17.94 -16.54 -3.15
N TRP A 136 -16.83 -16.89 -2.51
CA TRP A 136 -16.19 -18.18 -2.74
C TRP A 136 -17.05 -19.31 -2.18
N ASP A 137 -16.94 -20.46 -2.81
CA ASP A 137 -17.73 -21.65 -2.51
C ASP A 137 -17.45 -22.19 -1.11
N GLU A 138 -18.45 -22.87 -0.55
CA GLU A 138 -18.38 -23.40 0.81
C GLU A 138 -17.26 -24.45 0.95
N ALA A 139 -17.05 -25.27 -0.09
CA ALA A 139 -16.00 -26.28 -0.10
C ALA A 139 -14.60 -25.64 0.03
N PHE A 140 -14.31 -24.60 -0.74
CA PHE A 140 -13.08 -23.83 -0.58
C PHE A 140 -12.96 -23.25 0.84
N ASN A 141 -14.00 -22.59 1.34
CA ASN A 141 -13.97 -21.93 2.65
C ASN A 141 -13.69 -22.93 3.80
N THR A 142 -14.28 -24.13 3.75
CA THR A 142 -14.04 -25.20 4.74
C THR A 142 -12.64 -25.82 4.62
N SER A 143 -12.02 -25.76 3.45
CA SER A 143 -10.66 -26.29 3.23
C SER A 143 -9.54 -25.41 3.81
N LEU A 144 -9.84 -24.15 4.17
CA LEU A 144 -8.83 -23.18 4.59
C LEU A 144 -8.23 -23.51 5.96
N GLN A 145 -6.90 -23.59 6.00
CA GLN A 145 -6.12 -23.69 7.23
C GLN A 145 -5.74 -22.28 7.71
N VAL A 146 -6.62 -21.69 8.52
CA VAL A 146 -6.54 -20.27 8.95
C VAL A 146 -5.25 -19.97 9.72
N ASP A 147 -4.75 -20.93 10.49
CA ASP A 147 -3.48 -20.87 11.20
C ASP A 147 -2.28 -20.78 10.24
N GLN A 148 -2.27 -21.55 9.16
CA GLN A 148 -1.21 -21.48 8.14
C GLN A 148 -1.24 -20.14 7.39
N ILE A 149 -2.44 -19.67 7.03
CA ILE A 149 -2.62 -18.37 6.40
C ILE A 149 -2.12 -17.26 7.34
N TYR A 150 -2.37 -17.39 8.65
CA TYR A 150 -1.82 -16.47 9.64
C TYR A 150 -0.30 -16.51 9.69
N GLN A 151 0.32 -17.69 9.73
CA GLN A 151 1.78 -17.83 9.76
C GLN A 151 2.46 -17.18 8.55
N GLN A 152 1.87 -17.36 7.36
CA GLN A 152 2.38 -16.78 6.11
C GLN A 152 2.16 -15.27 6.04
N SER A 153 0.98 -14.80 6.45
CA SER A 153 0.65 -13.36 6.41
C SER A 153 1.23 -12.56 7.57
N GLN A 154 1.60 -13.23 8.66
CA GLN A 154 1.97 -12.64 9.94
C GLN A 154 0.93 -11.62 10.44
N GLY A 155 -0.37 -11.91 10.23
CA GLY A 155 -1.46 -11.03 10.65
C GLY A 155 -1.63 -9.76 9.80
N ARG A 156 -0.88 -9.61 8.71
CA ARG A 156 -0.99 -8.46 7.79
C ARG A 156 -2.20 -8.65 6.88
N VAL A 157 -3.31 -8.00 7.20
CA VAL A 157 -4.61 -8.14 6.51
C VAL A 157 -4.53 -8.07 4.98
N GLY A 158 -3.74 -7.14 4.42
CA GLY A 158 -3.59 -7.03 2.96
C GLY A 158 -2.86 -8.23 2.34
N LEU A 159 -1.89 -8.81 3.04
CA LEU A 159 -1.21 -10.03 2.62
C LEU A 159 -2.09 -11.25 2.80
N THR A 160 -2.86 -11.31 3.89
CA THR A 160 -3.89 -12.34 4.12
C THR A 160 -4.86 -12.43 2.96
N VAL A 161 -5.41 -11.29 2.48
CA VAL A 161 -6.32 -11.28 1.33
C VAL A 161 -5.65 -11.84 0.06
N ARG A 162 -4.39 -11.45 -0.21
CA ARG A 162 -3.65 -11.95 -1.38
C ARG A 162 -3.39 -13.46 -1.31
N ILE A 163 -3.04 -13.97 -0.13
CA ILE A 163 -2.85 -15.42 0.08
C ILE A 163 -4.17 -16.16 -0.18
N LEU A 164 -5.28 -15.64 0.35
CA LEU A 164 -6.61 -16.23 0.12
C LEU A 164 -6.98 -16.25 -1.37
N GLU A 165 -6.76 -15.15 -2.08
CA GLU A 165 -7.00 -15.07 -3.53
C GLU A 165 -6.14 -16.07 -4.31
N TRP A 166 -4.87 -16.21 -3.94
CA TRP A 166 -3.97 -17.19 -4.52
C TRP A 166 -4.45 -18.63 -4.29
N LEU A 167 -4.80 -18.97 -3.05
CA LEU A 167 -5.30 -20.32 -2.71
C LEU A 167 -6.59 -20.65 -3.46
N HIS A 168 -7.49 -19.67 -3.63
CA HIS A 168 -8.71 -19.88 -4.40
C HIS A 168 -8.40 -20.14 -5.88
N LEU A 169 -7.52 -19.34 -6.49
CA LEU A 169 -7.09 -19.54 -7.87
C LEU A 169 -6.44 -20.91 -8.06
N GLN A 170 -5.60 -21.33 -7.12
CA GLN A 170 -4.97 -22.65 -7.14
C GLN A 170 -6.03 -23.77 -7.06
N SER A 171 -7.00 -23.67 -6.15
CA SER A 171 -8.09 -24.64 -6.02
C SER A 171 -8.91 -24.78 -7.31
N VAL A 172 -9.27 -23.65 -7.94
CA VAL A 172 -10.00 -23.64 -9.21
C VAL A 172 -9.16 -24.22 -10.34
N ALA A 173 -7.87 -23.87 -10.41
CA ALA A 173 -6.96 -24.39 -11.43
C ALA A 173 -6.77 -25.90 -11.32
N THR A 174 -6.54 -26.41 -10.11
CA THR A 174 -6.41 -27.86 -9.85
C THR A 174 -7.67 -28.60 -10.23
N SER A 175 -8.85 -28.10 -9.84
CA SER A 175 -10.13 -28.72 -10.19
C SER A 175 -10.31 -28.80 -11.71
N ARG A 176 -10.00 -27.73 -12.44
CA ARG A 176 -10.05 -27.70 -13.91
C ARG A 176 -9.02 -28.61 -14.57
N ALA A 177 -7.82 -28.71 -14.01
CA ALA A 177 -6.78 -29.60 -14.50
C ALA A 177 -7.21 -31.07 -14.35
N MET A 178 -7.82 -31.42 -13.22
CA MET A 178 -8.37 -32.76 -12.97
C MET A 178 -9.54 -33.12 -13.89
N GLU A 179 -10.26 -32.14 -14.45
CA GLU A 179 -11.36 -32.38 -15.39
C GLU A 179 -10.92 -32.40 -16.86
N ASN A 180 -9.68 -32.00 -17.15
CA ASN A 180 -9.19 -31.83 -18.51
C ASN A 180 -8.13 -32.88 -18.85
N PRO A 181 -8.40 -33.79 -19.82
CA PRO A 181 -7.49 -34.89 -20.15
C PRO A 181 -6.12 -34.41 -20.66
N VAL A 182 -6.02 -33.19 -21.21
CA VAL A 182 -4.74 -32.61 -21.66
C VAL A 182 -3.85 -32.23 -20.47
N TYR A 183 -4.44 -31.75 -19.37
CA TYR A 183 -3.68 -31.39 -18.17
C TYR A 183 -3.38 -32.60 -17.28
N GLN A 184 -4.21 -33.64 -17.32
CA GLN A 184 -3.92 -34.91 -16.65
C GLN A 184 -2.64 -35.55 -17.22
N GLN A 185 -2.47 -35.56 -18.54
CA GLN A 185 -1.24 -36.07 -19.19
C GLN A 185 0.02 -35.35 -18.70
N LEU A 186 -0.05 -34.03 -18.48
CA LEU A 186 1.08 -33.24 -17.97
C LEU A 186 1.38 -33.47 -16.47
N LEU A 187 0.42 -34.00 -15.70
CA LEU A 187 0.63 -34.38 -14.30
C LEU A 187 1.21 -35.80 -14.17
N ASP A 188 0.92 -36.65 -15.17
CA ASP A 188 1.42 -38.02 -15.24
C ASP A 188 2.87 -38.08 -15.80
N ASP A 189 3.26 -37.14 -16.67
CA ASP A 189 4.62 -37.08 -17.26
C ASP A 189 5.74 -36.74 -16.24
N ASP A 190 5.40 -36.24 -15.05
CA ASP A 190 6.39 -35.95 -13.98
C ASP A 190 6.73 -37.20 -13.12
N TRP A 191 6.18 -38.38 -13.42
CA TRP A 191 6.39 -39.63 -12.65
C TRP A 191 7.23 -40.71 -13.36
N ASP A 192 7.87 -40.41 -14.49
CA ASP A 192 8.90 -41.28 -15.08
C ASP A 192 10.32 -40.88 -14.61
N GLU A 193 10.53 -40.81 -13.29
CA GLU A 193 11.86 -40.99 -12.68
C GLU A 193 12.13 -42.51 -12.46
N GLU A 194 11.98 -43.33 -13.49
CA GLU A 194 12.56 -44.69 -13.53
C GLU A 194 13.33 -44.86 -14.83
N GLY A 195 14.62 -44.52 -14.79
CA GLY A 195 15.49 -44.66 -15.97
C GLY A 195 16.92 -44.14 -15.79
N TRP A 196 17.48 -44.21 -14.59
CA TRP A 196 18.95 -44.23 -14.44
C TRP A 196 19.35 -45.63 -14.00
N ASP A 197 19.16 -46.58 -14.92
CA ASP A 197 19.79 -47.89 -14.83
C ASP A 197 21.31 -47.69 -14.75
N GLU A 198 21.88 -48.30 -13.73
CA GLU A 198 23.30 -48.52 -13.54
C GLU A 198 23.88 -49.30 -14.74
N GLU A 199 24.52 -48.61 -15.69
CA GLU A 199 25.45 -49.25 -16.62
C GLU A 199 26.90 -48.85 -16.30
N ARG A 200 27.52 -49.78 -15.54
CA ARG A 200 28.91 -50.28 -15.56
C ARG A 200 29.95 -49.55 -16.40
#